data_AF-A0A6P9A822-F1
#
_entry.id   AF-A0A6P9A822-F1
#
_cell.length_a   1.000
_cell.length_b   1.000
_cell.length_c   1.000
_cell.angle_alpha   90.00
_cell.angle_beta   90.00
_cell.angle_gamma   90.00
#
_symmetry.space_group_name_H-M   'P 1'
#
loop_
_entity.id
_entity.type
_entity.pdbx_description
1 polymer ?
#
loop_
_entity_poly.entity_id
_entity_poly.type
_entity_poly.pdbx_seq_one_letter_code
_entity_poly.pdbx_strand_id
1 'polypeptide(L)'
;MFTLRFDMGPSSMMSHYDKLDLDIPVDFGDNLVETSWVDFKGTVYRPGMIVYVGSDDVHSLPVFGKINSIICNEDCNVGFIYQKFNTIGLYEDYAAYEIVDLDSSTFVNISDLISHAPVIYHQFSDGKKFVALRYDV
;
A
#
# COMPACT_ATOMS: atom_id res chain seq x y z
N MET A 1 -18.45 17.01 -16.74
CA MET A 1 -18.05 15.64 -16.35
C MET A 1 -16.56 15.69 -16.10
N PHE A 2 -16.13 15.72 -14.84
CA PHE A 2 -14.71 15.82 -14.49
C PHE A 2 -14.14 14.41 -14.43
N THR A 3 -13.40 14.01 -15.45
CA THR A 3 -12.59 12.79 -15.40
C THR A 3 -11.46 13.09 -14.41
N LEU A 4 -11.43 12.42 -13.27
CA LEU A 4 -10.25 12.40 -12.39
C LEU A 4 -9.11 11.77 -13.19
N ARG A 5 -8.32 12.61 -13.88
CA ARG A 5 -7.04 12.20 -14.43
C ARG A 5 -6.06 12.19 -13.26
N PHE A 6 -5.71 11.00 -12.80
CA PHE A 6 -4.54 10.80 -11.97
C PHE A 6 -3.31 10.87 -12.86
N ASP A 7 -2.26 11.56 -12.41
CA ASP A 7 -0.99 11.55 -13.12
C ASP A 7 -0.25 10.26 -12.78
N MET A 8 0.39 9.64 -13.77
CA MET A 8 1.13 8.40 -13.57
C MET A 8 2.47 8.41 -14.30
N GLY A 9 3.39 7.62 -13.76
CA GLY A 9 4.71 7.43 -14.34
C GLY A 9 4.71 6.52 -15.57
N PRO A 10 5.91 6.28 -16.12
CA PRO A 10 6.11 5.25 -17.12
C PRO A 10 5.44 3.93 -16.70
N SER A 11 4.70 3.34 -17.63
CA SER A 11 3.94 2.12 -17.44
C SER A 11 4.30 1.05 -18.46
N SER A 12 4.11 -0.21 -18.06
CA SER A 12 4.29 -1.38 -18.92
C SER A 12 3.14 -2.35 -18.71
N MET A 13 2.77 -3.07 -19.77
CA MET A 13 1.80 -4.15 -19.68
C MET A 13 2.25 -5.19 -18.65
N MET A 14 1.38 -5.53 -17.71
CA MET A 14 1.65 -6.62 -16.78
C MET A 14 1.49 -7.96 -17.50
N SER A 15 2.48 -8.83 -17.35
CA SER A 15 2.49 -10.15 -18.01
C SER A 15 2.63 -11.32 -17.03
N HIS A 16 2.70 -11.07 -15.71
CA HIS A 16 3.26 -12.05 -14.75
C HIS A 16 2.41 -12.33 -13.50
N TYR A 17 1.19 -11.79 -13.38
CA TYR A 17 0.41 -11.93 -12.14
C TYR A 17 -0.47 -13.19 -12.06
N ASP A 18 -0.64 -13.96 -13.13
CA ASP A 18 -1.35 -15.25 -13.14
C ASP A 18 -0.81 -16.29 -12.13
N LYS A 19 0.31 -15.99 -11.45
CA LYS A 19 0.96 -16.85 -10.44
C LYS A 19 0.81 -16.35 -9.00
N LEU A 20 0.34 -15.13 -8.79
CA LEU A 20 0.13 -14.57 -7.46
C LEU A 20 -1.36 -14.71 -7.17
N ASP A 21 -1.71 -15.63 -6.27
CA ASP A 21 -3.07 -15.89 -5.78
C ASP A 21 -3.57 -14.67 -4.98
N LEU A 22 -3.81 -13.57 -5.70
CA LEU A 22 -4.22 -12.27 -5.18
C LEU A 22 -5.69 -12.07 -5.49
N ASP A 23 -6.45 -11.69 -4.48
CA ASP A 23 -7.86 -11.29 -4.61
C ASP A 23 -7.99 -9.90 -5.27
N ILE A 24 -7.53 -9.78 -6.52
CA ILE A 24 -7.75 -8.57 -7.34
C ILE A 24 -9.22 -8.58 -7.76
N PRO A 25 -10.00 -7.52 -7.45
CA PRO A 25 -11.42 -7.51 -7.75
C PRO A 25 -11.68 -7.48 -9.28
N VAL A 26 -12.81 -8.05 -9.69
CA VAL A 26 -13.16 -8.30 -11.10
C VAL A 26 -13.22 -7.02 -11.94
N ASP A 27 -13.50 -5.88 -11.30
CA ASP A 27 -13.56 -4.56 -11.91
C ASP A 27 -12.19 -4.01 -12.36
N PHE A 28 -11.09 -4.63 -11.95
CA PHE A 28 -9.77 -4.33 -12.50
C PHE A 28 -9.55 -4.94 -13.89
N GLY A 29 -10.28 -6.00 -14.23
CA GLY A 29 -10.22 -6.66 -15.54
C GLY A 29 -8.85 -7.28 -15.87
N ASP A 30 -8.69 -7.72 -17.12
CA ASP A 30 -7.48 -8.44 -17.57
C ASP A 30 -6.37 -7.50 -18.08
N ASN A 31 -6.72 -6.26 -18.44
CA ASN A 31 -5.81 -5.29 -19.05
C ASN A 31 -5.13 -4.42 -17.98
N LEU A 32 -4.23 -5.03 -17.22
CA LEU A 32 -3.48 -4.34 -16.17
C LEU A 32 -2.17 -3.76 -16.71
N VAL A 33 -1.89 -2.53 -16.32
CA VAL A 33 -0.58 -1.90 -16.50
C VAL A 33 0.06 -1.67 -15.14
N GLU A 34 1.34 -1.98 -15.04
CA GLU A 34 2.14 -1.60 -13.88
C GLU A 34 2.78 -0.24 -14.14
N THR A 35 2.75 0.65 -13.16
CA THR A 35 3.39 1.98 -13.24
C THR A 35 4.40 2.21 -12.12
N SER A 36 5.42 3.00 -12.43
CA SER A 36 6.48 3.36 -11.46
C SER A 36 6.02 4.34 -10.38
N TRP A 37 4.96 5.11 -10.61
CA TRP A 37 4.34 6.00 -9.63
C TRP A 37 2.94 6.43 -10.06
N VAL A 38 2.12 6.84 -9.09
CA VAL A 38 0.79 7.44 -9.32
C VAL A 38 0.55 8.60 -8.36
N ASP A 39 0.01 9.70 -8.85
CA ASP A 39 -0.53 10.79 -8.03
C ASP A 39 -2.02 10.53 -7.77
N PHE A 40 -2.36 10.36 -6.51
CA PHE A 40 -3.74 10.24 -6.08
C PHE A 40 -4.03 11.21 -4.94
N LYS A 41 -4.99 12.11 -5.18
CA LYS A 41 -5.39 13.17 -4.24
C LYS A 41 -4.21 14.02 -3.72
N GLY A 42 -3.19 14.24 -4.55
CA GLY A 42 -2.02 15.05 -4.21
C GLY A 42 -0.91 14.29 -3.47
N THR A 43 -1.06 12.98 -3.27
CA THR A 43 0.01 12.11 -2.78
C THR A 43 0.58 11.31 -3.94
N VAL A 44 1.89 11.43 -4.17
CA VAL A 44 2.62 10.60 -5.13
C VAL A 44 3.06 9.31 -4.47
N TYR A 45 2.47 8.20 -4.89
CA TYR A 45 2.81 6.86 -4.43
C TYR A 45 3.85 6.21 -5.33
N ARG A 46 4.74 5.41 -4.72
CA ARG A 46 5.83 4.68 -5.38
C ARG A 46 6.05 3.32 -4.72
N PRO A 47 6.55 2.32 -5.46
CA PRO A 47 7.09 1.10 -4.86
C PRO A 47 8.09 1.42 -3.74
N GLY A 48 8.00 0.66 -2.65
CA GLY A 48 8.80 0.82 -1.44
C GLY A 48 8.17 1.69 -0.36
N MET A 49 7.14 2.49 -0.68
CA MET A 49 6.42 3.27 0.32
C MET A 49 5.57 2.39 1.23
N ILE A 50 5.40 2.81 2.48
CA ILE A 50 4.50 2.15 3.42
C ILE A 50 3.16 2.88 3.43
N VAL A 51 2.07 2.10 3.42
CA VAL A 51 0.70 2.59 3.48
C VAL A 51 -0.04 2.01 4.67
N TYR A 52 -1.00 2.78 5.19
CA TYR A 52 -1.92 2.36 6.24
C TYR A 52 -3.20 1.81 5.61
N VAL A 53 -3.44 0.51 5.78
CA VAL A 53 -4.45 -0.23 5.00
C VAL A 53 -5.74 -0.44 5.79
N GLY A 54 -5.67 -0.52 7.12
CA GLY A 54 -6.83 -0.88 7.94
C GLY A 54 -6.43 -1.14 9.37
N SER A 55 -7.34 -1.64 10.18
CA SER A 55 -7.04 -2.24 11.49
C SER A 55 -7.32 -3.73 11.43
N ASP A 56 -6.59 -4.52 12.21
CA ASP A 56 -6.93 -5.93 12.37
C ASP A 56 -8.20 -6.08 13.22
N ASP A 57 -9.04 -7.07 12.93
CA ASP A 57 -10.34 -7.25 13.59
C ASP A 57 -10.23 -7.80 15.03
N VAL A 58 -9.07 -8.31 15.45
CA VAL A 58 -8.91 -9.10 16.68
C VAL A 58 -8.35 -8.26 17.83
N HIS A 59 -7.37 -7.43 17.53
CA HIS A 59 -6.58 -6.63 18.44
C HIS A 59 -6.70 -5.13 18.15
N SER A 60 -7.40 -4.74 17.07
CA SER A 60 -7.54 -3.36 16.62
C SER A 60 -6.21 -2.66 16.40
N LEU A 61 -5.13 -3.41 16.09
CA LEU A 61 -3.85 -2.81 15.76
C LEU A 61 -3.88 -2.36 14.29
N PRO A 62 -3.17 -1.27 13.97
CA PRO A 62 -3.09 -0.81 12.59
C PRO A 62 -2.38 -1.84 11.71
N VAL A 63 -2.90 -2.02 10.51
CA VAL A 63 -2.36 -2.88 9.46
C VAL A 63 -1.65 -2.02 8.45
N PHE A 64 -0.38 -2.32 8.25
CA PHE A 64 0.50 -1.62 7.32
C PHE A 64 0.93 -2.51 6.17
N GLY A 65 1.29 -1.89 5.07
CA GLY A 65 1.76 -2.58 3.88
C GLY A 65 2.86 -1.83 3.15
N LYS A 66 3.86 -2.54 2.63
CA LYS A 66 4.86 -1.97 1.72
C LYS A 66 4.43 -2.19 0.27
N ILE A 67 4.25 -1.11 -0.49
CA ILE A 67 3.91 -1.18 -1.91
C ILE A 67 5.05 -1.89 -2.65
N ASN A 68 4.74 -3.00 -3.31
CA ASN A 68 5.66 -3.68 -4.22
C ASN A 68 5.44 -3.19 -5.65
N SER A 69 4.18 -3.12 -6.07
CA SER A 69 3.77 -2.73 -7.41
C SER A 69 2.50 -1.87 -7.37
N ILE A 70 2.41 -0.94 -8.32
CA ILE A 70 1.23 -0.10 -8.54
C ILE A 70 0.61 -0.53 -9.85
N ILE A 71 -0.65 -0.96 -9.79
CA ILE A 71 -1.38 -1.46 -10.94
C ILE A 71 -2.52 -0.52 -11.27
N CYS A 72 -2.73 -0.29 -12.56
CA CYS A 72 -3.82 0.52 -13.09
C CYS A 72 -4.54 -0.24 -14.20
N ASN A 73 -5.82 0.08 -14.41
CA ASN A 73 -6.57 -0.39 -15.58
C ASN A 73 -6.99 0.79 -16.48
N GLU A 74 -7.65 0.48 -17.60
CA GLU A 74 -8.12 1.49 -18.58
C GLU A 74 -9.20 2.42 -18.00
N ASP A 75 -9.95 1.95 -17.00
CA ASP A 75 -11.00 2.71 -16.30
C ASP A 75 -10.46 3.66 -15.23
N CYS A 76 -9.14 3.84 -15.16
CA CYS A 76 -8.45 4.65 -14.14
C CYS A 76 -8.64 4.14 -12.70
N ASN A 77 -8.93 2.84 -12.52
CA ASN A 77 -8.82 2.20 -11.22
C ASN A 77 -7.34 2.00 -10.91
N VAL A 78 -6.96 2.27 -9.66
CA VAL A 78 -5.59 2.19 -9.19
C VAL A 78 -5.56 1.33 -7.94
N GLY A 79 -4.66 0.36 -7.91
CA GLY A 79 -4.50 -0.54 -6.80
C GLY A 79 -3.03 -0.79 -6.48
N PHE A 80 -2.79 -1.17 -5.24
CA PHE A 80 -1.47 -1.51 -4.75
C PHE A 80 -1.40 -2.99 -4.46
N ILE A 81 -0.36 -3.61 -4.99
CA ILE A 81 0.07 -4.93 -4.56
C ILE A 81 1.15 -4.69 -3.53
N TYR A 82 0.92 -5.12 -2.31
CA TYR A 82 1.75 -4.77 -1.17
C TYR A 82 2.12 -6.00 -0.34
N GLN A 83 3.33 -5.97 0.22
CA GLN A 83 3.76 -6.92 1.24
C GLN A 83 3.11 -6.53 2.58
N LYS A 84 2.43 -7.49 3.23
CA LYS A 84 1.82 -7.26 4.54
C LYS A 84 2.87 -7.15 5.64
N PHE A 85 2.58 -6.36 6.64
CA PHE A 85 3.28 -6.37 7.92
C PHE A 85 2.39 -6.93 9.03
N ASN A 86 2.99 -7.65 9.97
CA ASN A 86 2.37 -7.93 11.25
C ASN A 86 2.78 -6.86 12.26
N THR A 87 1.81 -6.19 12.85
CA THR A 87 2.04 -5.18 13.88
C THR A 87 2.16 -5.87 15.23
N ILE A 88 3.30 -5.71 15.91
CA ILE A 88 3.54 -6.29 17.23
C ILE A 88 2.83 -5.47 18.31
N GLY A 89 2.89 -4.15 18.20
CA GLY A 89 2.27 -3.24 19.17
C GLY A 89 2.81 -1.82 19.07
N LEU A 90 2.23 -0.92 19.86
CA LEU A 90 2.69 0.45 20.01
C LEU A 90 3.91 0.49 20.94
N TYR A 91 4.98 1.13 20.48
CA TYR A 91 6.13 1.47 21.29
C TYR A 91 6.05 2.95 21.69
N GLU A 92 5.57 3.19 22.92
CA GLU A 92 5.18 4.52 23.41
C GLU A 92 6.32 5.55 23.35
N ASP A 93 7.55 5.14 23.66
CA ASP A 93 8.73 6.03 23.68
C ASP A 93 9.02 6.67 22.31
N TYR A 94 8.58 6.03 21.21
CA TYR A 94 8.74 6.52 19.85
C TYR A 94 7.43 6.96 19.20
N ALA A 95 6.29 6.83 19.90
CA ALA A 95 4.96 6.99 19.33
C ALA A 95 4.83 6.27 17.97
N ALA A 96 5.34 5.03 17.90
CA ALA A 96 5.45 4.26 16.67
C ALA A 96 5.13 2.78 16.90
N TYR A 97 4.61 2.13 15.87
CA TYR A 97 4.27 0.72 15.91
C TYR A 97 5.45 -0.13 15.47
N GLU A 98 5.83 -1.11 16.29
CA GLU A 98 6.80 -2.12 15.87
C GLU A 98 6.14 -3.10 14.90
N ILE A 99 6.80 -3.36 13.77
CA ILE A 99 6.28 -4.21 12.69
C ILE A 99 7.29 -5.27 12.28
N VAL A 100 6.79 -6.38 11.75
CA VAL A 100 7.60 -7.43 11.12
C VAL A 100 7.06 -7.78 9.74
N ASP A 101 7.99 -8.14 8.84
CA ASP A 101 7.65 -8.56 7.48
C ASP A 101 6.85 -9.86 7.52
N LEU A 102 5.79 -9.94 6.73
CA LEU A 102 5.17 -11.20 6.37
C LEU A 102 5.58 -11.57 4.95
N ASP A 103 5.75 -12.87 4.70
CA ASP A 103 6.06 -13.41 3.36
C ASP A 103 4.83 -13.45 2.43
N SER A 104 3.79 -12.68 2.76
CA SER A 104 2.54 -12.61 2.00
C SER A 104 2.38 -11.25 1.35
N SER A 105 1.94 -11.26 0.10
CA SER A 105 1.46 -10.07 -0.60
C SER A 105 -0.05 -10.15 -0.75
N THR A 106 -0.69 -8.99 -0.81
CA THR A 106 -2.11 -8.90 -1.13
C THR A 106 -2.38 -7.64 -1.94
N PHE A 107 -3.65 -7.38 -2.22
CA PHE A 107 -4.13 -6.26 -3.00
C PHE A 107 -4.94 -5.28 -2.13
N VAL A 108 -4.86 -3.99 -2.44
CA VAL A 108 -5.79 -2.97 -1.93
C VAL A 108 -6.06 -1.94 -3.02
N ASN A 109 -7.33 -1.55 -3.19
CA ASN A 109 -7.68 -0.41 -4.03
C ASN A 109 -7.19 0.87 -3.33
N ILE A 110 -6.57 1.79 -4.05
CA ILE A 110 -6.06 3.05 -3.47
C ILE A 110 -7.16 3.85 -2.75
N SER A 111 -8.41 3.70 -3.20
CA SER A 111 -9.58 4.38 -2.64
C SER A 111 -10.00 3.82 -1.28
N ASP A 112 -9.59 2.60 -0.94
CA ASP A 112 -9.94 1.90 0.29
C ASP A 112 -8.89 2.12 1.40
N LEU A 113 -7.81 2.84 1.11
CA LEU A 113 -6.82 3.20 2.12
C LEU A 113 -7.45 4.10 3.20
N ILE A 114 -7.22 3.75 4.46
CA ILE A 114 -7.68 4.54 5.61
C ILE A 114 -7.07 5.94 5.61
N SER A 115 -5.81 6.05 5.18
CA SER A 115 -5.13 7.33 5.05
C SER A 115 -4.38 7.42 3.73
N HIS A 116 -4.56 8.56 3.06
CA HIS A 116 -3.81 8.88 1.85
C HIS A 116 -2.45 9.55 2.15
N ALA A 117 -2.15 9.81 3.42
CA ALA A 117 -0.84 10.30 3.82
C ALA A 117 0.13 9.12 3.97
N PRO A 118 1.34 9.18 3.38
CA PRO A 118 2.35 8.17 3.62
C PRO A 118 2.75 8.17 5.09
N VAL A 119 3.00 6.97 5.62
CA VAL A 119 3.47 6.78 7.00
C VAL A 119 5.00 6.83 7.04
N ILE A 120 5.55 7.13 8.22
CA ILE A 120 7.00 7.23 8.40
C ILE A 120 7.53 5.85 8.77
N TYR A 121 8.41 5.29 7.94
CA TYR A 121 9.07 4.00 8.19
C TYR A 121 10.51 4.22 8.65
N HIS A 122 10.90 3.49 9.68
CA HIS A 122 12.28 3.48 10.16
C HIS A 122 12.74 2.05 10.46
N GLN A 123 13.97 1.73 10.07
CA GLN A 123 14.63 0.48 10.44
C GLN A 123 15.88 0.80 11.26
N PHE A 124 15.99 0.21 12.44
CA PHE A 124 17.13 0.36 13.34
C PHE A 124 18.25 -0.62 12.98
N SER A 125 19.45 -0.35 13.50
CA SER A 125 20.65 -1.17 13.27
C SER A 125 20.56 -2.58 13.86
N ASP A 126 19.68 -2.79 14.85
CA ASP A 126 19.38 -4.11 15.42
C ASP A 126 18.39 -4.93 14.56
N GLY A 127 17.90 -4.36 13.46
CA GLY A 127 16.97 -4.98 12.54
C GLY A 127 15.51 -4.67 12.83
N LYS A 128 15.18 -4.03 13.97
CA LYS A 128 13.79 -3.67 14.30
C LYS A 128 13.24 -2.61 13.34
N LYS A 129 11.95 -2.73 13.05
CA LYS A 129 11.24 -1.86 12.10
C LYS A 129 10.06 -1.20 12.78
N PHE A 130 9.89 0.08 12.52
CA PHE A 130 8.85 0.88 13.13
C PHE A 130 8.12 1.71 12.08
N VAL A 131 6.83 1.90 12.31
CA VAL A 131 5.96 2.78 11.52
C VAL A 131 5.29 3.80 12.43
N ALA A 132 5.49 5.08 12.15
CA ALA A 132 4.79 6.16 12.83
C ALA A 132 3.69 6.75 11.93
N LEU A 133 2.50 6.90 12.49
CA LEU A 133 1.40 7.61 11.87
C LEU A 133 1.68 9.12 11.96
N ARG A 134 1.44 9.86 10.87
CA ARG A 134 1.76 11.29 10.82
C ARG A 134 0.77 12.14 11.63
N TYR A 135 -0.45 11.63 11.84
CA TYR A 135 -1.51 12.24 12.62
C TYR A 135 -2.30 11.12 13.30
N ASP A 136 -2.05 10.88 14.59
CA ASP A 136 -3.03 10.20 15.43
C ASP A 136 -4.11 11.24 15.78
N VAL A 137 -5.37 10.90 15.53
CA VAL A 137 -6.54 11.73 15.90
C VAL A 137 -7.14 11.19 17.19
#